data_AF-M1B7P6-F1
#
_entry.id   AF-M1B7P6-F1
#
_cell.length_a   1.000
_cell.length_b   1.000
_cell.length_c   1.000
_cell.angle_alpha   90.00
_cell.angle_beta   90.00
_cell.angle_gamma   90.00
#
_symmetry.space_group_name_H-M   'P 1'
#
loop_
_entity.id
_entity.type
_entity.pdbx_description
1 polymer ?
#
loop_
_entity_poly.entity_id
_entity_poly.type
_entity_poly.pdbx_seq_one_letter_code
_entity_poly.pdbx_strand_id
1 'polypeptide(L)'
;MATITATTSQDATLTCNTVYTTLEPCLGYVLGGGLSVPSECCSGIKSLLNGARTIADRQSACKCIKSVVSSSSSVPVSRAAKLPGICKANVPFNISPHVDCSKTK
;
A
#
# COMPACT_ATOMS: atom_id res chain seq x y z
N MET A 1 1.13 -16.81 -37.28
CA MET A 1 0.01 -16.87 -36.31
C MET A 1 0.60 -17.16 -34.95
N ALA A 2 0.76 -16.15 -34.09
CA ALA A 2 1.26 -16.34 -32.73
C ALA A 2 0.06 -16.31 -31.80
N THR A 3 -0.38 -17.49 -31.35
CA THR A 3 -1.41 -17.63 -30.32
C THR A 3 -0.79 -17.25 -28.99
N ILE A 4 -1.13 -16.05 -28.54
CA ILE A 4 -0.84 -15.54 -27.21
C ILE A 4 -1.73 -16.31 -26.23
N THR A 5 -1.16 -17.30 -25.53
CA THR A 5 -1.78 -17.87 -24.35
C THR A 5 -1.85 -16.79 -23.29
N ALA A 6 -3.03 -16.20 -23.11
CA ALA A 6 -3.34 -15.34 -21.99
C ALA A 6 -3.31 -16.18 -20.70
N THR A 7 -2.13 -16.33 -20.10
CA THR A 7 -2.06 -16.47 -18.65
C THR A 7 -2.76 -15.26 -18.08
N THR A 8 -3.89 -15.47 -17.41
CA THR A 8 -4.64 -14.45 -16.67
C THR A 8 -3.82 -13.94 -15.50
N SER A 9 -2.73 -13.23 -15.79
CA SER A 9 -2.31 -12.11 -14.97
C SER A 9 -3.42 -11.09 -15.12
N GLN A 10 -4.37 -11.04 -14.19
CA GLN A 10 -5.19 -9.85 -14.06
C GLN A 10 -4.21 -8.70 -13.89
N ASP A 11 -4.07 -7.87 -14.91
CA ASP A 11 -3.21 -6.70 -14.84
C ASP A 11 -3.70 -5.87 -13.65
N ALA A 12 -2.80 -5.54 -12.72
CA ALA A 12 -3.19 -4.80 -11.53
C ALA A 12 -3.69 -3.44 -11.99
N THR A 13 -4.97 -3.14 -11.76
CA THR A 13 -5.53 -1.84 -12.08
C THR A 13 -4.98 -0.79 -11.12
N LEU A 14 -4.65 -1.19 -9.89
CA LEU A 14 -3.91 -0.35 -8.95
C LEU A 14 -2.44 -0.24 -9.34
N THR A 15 -2.04 1.00 -9.65
CA THR A 15 -0.65 1.37 -9.90
C THR A 15 0.02 1.92 -8.64
N CYS A 16 1.37 1.88 -8.60
CA CYS A 16 2.11 2.49 -7.51
C CYS A 16 1.91 4.01 -7.41
N ASN A 17 1.72 4.69 -8.54
CA ASN A 17 1.43 6.13 -8.53
C ASN A 17 0.14 6.42 -7.77
N THR A 18 -0.93 5.65 -8.02
CA THR A 18 -2.19 5.73 -7.28
C THR A 18 -2.01 5.46 -5.79
N VAL A 19 -1.21 4.45 -5.43
CA VAL A 19 -0.90 4.14 -4.02
C VAL A 19 -0.20 5.34 -3.37
N TYR A 20 0.80 5.92 -4.01
CA TYR A 20 1.59 7.01 -3.45
C TYR A 20 0.77 8.29 -3.29
N THR A 21 0.03 8.71 -4.31
CA THR A 21 -0.81 9.91 -4.23
C THR A 21 -1.92 9.76 -3.18
N THR A 22 -2.46 8.56 -3.03
CA THR A 22 -3.47 8.27 -2.00
C THR A 22 -2.91 8.34 -0.57
N LEU A 23 -1.63 8.00 -0.40
CA LEU A 23 -0.95 7.98 0.90
C LEU A 23 -0.17 9.25 1.22
N GLU A 24 -0.07 10.19 0.28
CA GLU A 24 0.60 11.49 0.47
C GLU A 24 0.14 12.24 1.73
N PRO A 25 -1.17 12.30 2.07
CA PRO A 25 -1.64 12.94 3.29
C PRO A 25 -1.12 12.28 4.58
N CYS A 26 -0.63 11.04 4.51
CA CYS A 26 -0.07 10.31 5.65
C CYS A 26 1.38 10.73 5.96
N LEU A 27 2.09 11.35 5.02
CA LEU A 27 3.54 11.58 5.12
C LEU A 27 3.91 12.42 6.33
N GLY A 28 3.13 13.46 6.67
CA GLY A 28 3.38 14.28 7.85
C GLY A 28 3.44 13.45 9.15
N TYR A 29 2.49 12.52 9.31
CA TYR A 29 2.54 11.58 10.44
C TYR A 29 3.68 10.59 10.31
N VAL A 30 3.84 9.95 9.14
CA VAL A 30 4.85 8.89 8.96
C VAL A 30 6.25 9.45 9.23
N LEU A 31 6.61 10.59 8.65
CA LEU A 31 7.95 11.18 8.72
C LEU A 31 8.29 11.85 10.07
N GLY A 32 7.40 11.82 11.05
CA GLY A 32 7.69 12.39 12.38
C GLY A 32 7.19 13.82 12.61
N GLY A 33 6.72 14.52 11.58
CA GLY A 33 6.28 15.92 11.67
C GLY A 33 4.91 16.14 12.32
N GLY A 34 4.04 15.13 12.28
CA GLY A 34 2.69 15.16 12.86
C GLY A 34 2.55 14.24 14.08
N LEU A 35 1.80 14.71 15.09
CA LEU A 35 1.40 13.92 16.27
C LEU A 35 0.15 13.07 16.02
N SER A 36 -0.70 13.47 15.07
CA SER A 36 -1.95 12.82 14.71
C SER A 36 -1.98 12.41 13.23
N VAL A 37 -2.84 11.44 12.91
CA VAL A 37 -3.09 11.00 11.53
C VAL A 37 -4.22 11.86 10.94
N PRO A 38 -4.02 12.56 9.81
CA PRO A 38 -5.09 13.33 9.16
C PRO A 38 -6.27 12.44 8.75
N SER A 39 -7.49 12.99 8.76
CA SER A 39 -8.69 12.29 8.27
C SER A 39 -8.49 11.79 6.84
N GLU A 40 -7.90 12.63 5.98
CA GLU A 40 -7.65 12.34 4.58
C GLU A 40 -6.70 11.15 4.39
N CYS A 41 -5.72 10.99 5.29
CA CYS A 41 -4.86 9.81 5.27
C CYS A 41 -5.67 8.53 5.49
N CYS A 42 -6.55 8.52 6.50
CA CYS A 42 -7.37 7.35 6.78
C CYS A 42 -8.42 7.09 5.69
N SER A 43 -9.01 8.14 5.12
CA SER A 43 -9.90 8.03 3.95
C SER A 43 -9.16 7.43 2.76
N GLY A 44 -7.95 7.91 2.47
CA GLY A 44 -7.09 7.37 1.41
C GLY A 44 -6.77 5.88 1.61
N ILE A 45 -6.33 5.48 2.81
CA ILE A 45 -6.04 4.07 3.12
C ILE A 45 -7.27 3.19 2.87
N LYS A 46 -8.46 3.61 3.33
CA LYS A 46 -9.70 2.85 3.13
C LYS A 46 -10.08 2.76 1.66
N SER A 47 -9.96 3.86 0.92
CA SER A 47 -10.21 3.90 -0.53
C SER A 47 -9.27 2.99 -1.30
N LEU A 48 -7.97 2.99 -0.95
CA LEU A 48 -6.98 2.10 -1.56
C LEU A 48 -7.34 0.63 -1.34
N LEU A 49 -7.71 0.27 -0.11
CA LEU A 49 -8.09 -1.11 0.23
C LEU A 49 -9.41 -1.53 -0.43
N ASN A 50 -10.38 -0.62 -0.53
CA ASN A 50 -11.64 -0.87 -1.26
C ASN A 50 -11.43 -1.02 -2.77
N GLY A 51 -10.42 -0.35 -3.32
CA GLY A 51 -9.99 -0.49 -4.71
C GLY A 51 -9.18 -1.76 -4.97
N ALA A 52 -8.46 -2.28 -3.96
CA ALA A 52 -7.65 -3.49 -4.04
C ALA A 52 -8.50 -4.78 -3.96
N ARG A 53 -9.44 -4.94 -4.89
CA ARG A 53 -10.42 -6.03 -4.88
C ARG A 53 -9.87 -7.35 -5.39
N THR A 54 -8.90 -7.30 -6.30
CA THR A 54 -8.27 -8.50 -6.85
C THR A 54 -6.99 -8.86 -6.09
N ILE A 55 -6.55 -10.12 -6.22
CA ILE A 55 -5.25 -10.55 -5.71
C ILE A 55 -4.15 -9.70 -6.34
N ALA A 56 -4.22 -9.48 -7.66
CA ALA A 56 -3.23 -8.70 -8.39
C ALA A 56 -3.10 -7.26 -7.84
N ASP A 57 -4.22 -6.60 -7.55
CA ASP A 57 -4.22 -5.26 -6.97
C ASP A 57 -3.61 -5.24 -5.55
N ARG A 58 -3.94 -6.23 -4.71
CA ARG A 58 -3.38 -6.34 -3.36
C ARG A 58 -1.88 -6.60 -3.38
N GLN A 59 -1.43 -7.46 -4.30
CA GLN A 59 -0.01 -7.72 -4.52
C GLN A 59 0.71 -6.48 -5.06
N SER A 60 0.09 -5.74 -5.98
CA SER A 60 0.60 -4.46 -6.48
C SER A 60 0.76 -3.44 -5.36
N ALA A 61 -0.31 -3.17 -4.61
CA ALA A 61 -0.29 -2.26 -3.46
C ALA A 61 0.79 -2.65 -2.43
N CYS A 62 0.90 -3.94 -2.10
CA CYS A 62 1.96 -4.45 -1.23
C CYS A 62 3.35 -4.14 -1.78
N LYS A 63 3.60 -4.40 -3.07
CA LYS A 63 4.91 -4.13 -3.71
C LYS A 63 5.24 -2.63 -3.68
N CYS A 64 4.26 -1.77 -3.97
CA CYS A 64 4.45 -0.32 -3.94
C CYS A 64 4.79 0.17 -2.53
N ILE A 65 4.04 -0.26 -1.50
CA ILE A 65 4.30 0.10 -0.10
C ILE A 65 5.66 -0.43 0.35
N LYS A 66 5.99 -1.68 0.00
CA LYS A 66 7.31 -2.29 0.26
C LYS A 66 8.44 -1.42 -0.31
N SER A 67 8.32 -0.95 -1.55
CA SER A 67 9.32 -0.09 -2.17
C SER A 67 9.53 1.21 -1.41
N VAL A 68 8.47 1.81 -0.85
CA VAL A 68 8.58 3.05 -0.06
C VAL A 68 9.30 2.81 1.27
N VAL A 69 8.88 1.78 2.00
CA VAL A 69 9.49 1.46 3.32
C VAL A 69 10.89 0.87 3.21
N SER A 70 11.28 0.36 2.03
CA SER A 70 12.62 -0.18 1.77
C SER A 70 13.59 0.87 1.22
N SER A 71 13.09 1.87 0.50
CA SER A 71 13.93 2.88 -0.18
C SER A 71 14.34 4.04 0.71
N SER A 72 13.66 4.25 1.84
CA SER A 72 13.90 5.42 2.69
C SER A 72 14.36 5.02 4.08
N SER A 73 15.63 5.31 4.38
CA SER A 73 16.17 5.32 5.75
C SER A 73 15.41 6.28 6.67
N SER A 74 14.69 7.24 6.09
CA SER A 74 13.94 8.29 6.78
C SER A 74 12.49 7.92 7.06
N VAL A 75 11.96 6.85 6.45
CA VAL A 75 10.58 6.39 6.70
C VAL A 75 10.57 5.55 7.97
N PRO A 76 9.94 6.01 9.07
CA PRO A 76 9.80 5.21 10.27
C PRO A 76 8.75 4.13 10.00
N VAL A 77 9.20 2.96 9.59
CA VAL A 77 8.33 1.79 9.30
C VAL A 77 7.39 1.50 10.47
N SER A 78 7.86 1.71 11.70
CA SER A 78 7.06 1.57 12.92
C SER A 78 5.87 2.53 13.00
N ARG A 79 5.97 3.75 12.44
CA ARG A 79 4.83 4.68 12.33
C ARG A 79 3.90 4.29 11.20
N ALA A 80 4.44 3.94 10.03
CA ALA A 80 3.64 3.48 8.90
C ALA A 80 2.81 2.22 9.26
N ALA A 81 3.40 1.26 9.98
CA ALA A 81 2.73 0.04 10.44
C ALA A 81 1.61 0.29 11.47
N LYS A 82 1.55 1.46 12.12
CA LYS A 82 0.46 1.83 13.02
C LYS A 82 -0.77 2.39 12.29
N LEU A 83 -0.60 2.90 11.07
CA LEU A 83 -1.69 3.54 10.31
C LEU A 83 -2.93 2.64 10.14
N PRO A 84 -2.83 1.34 9.81
CA PRO A 84 -4.00 0.49 9.67
C PRO A 84 -4.84 0.41 10.96
N GLY A 85 -4.17 0.28 12.11
CA GLY A 85 -4.82 0.24 13.42
C GLY A 85 -5.46 1.57 13.78
N ILE A 86 -4.76 2.69 13.57
CA ILE A 86 -5.28 4.04 13.83
C ILE A 86 -6.50 4.34 12.95
N CYS A 87 -6.42 3.99 11.67
CA CYS A 87 -7.47 4.25 10.70
C CYS A 87 -8.61 3.21 10.71
N LYS A 88 -8.51 2.18 11.55
CA LYS A 88 -9.45 1.04 11.60
C LYS A 88 -9.67 0.43 10.22
N ALA A 89 -8.58 0.20 9.49
CA ALA A 89 -8.56 -0.31 8.14
C ALA A 89 -7.96 -1.72 8.11
N ASN A 90 -8.63 -2.67 7.44
CA ASN A 90 -8.15 -4.04 7.34
C ASN A 90 -7.17 -4.20 6.18
N VAL A 91 -5.87 -4.24 6.49
CA VAL A 91 -4.82 -4.45 5.49
C VAL A 91 -4.46 -5.94 5.41
N PRO A 92 -4.55 -6.58 4.23
CA PRO A 92 -4.35 -8.03 4.09
C PRO A 92 -2.87 -8.45 4.05
N PHE A 93 -1.94 -7.56 4.42
CA PHE A 93 -0.50 -7.81 4.42
C PHE A 93 0.21 -6.98 5.49
N ASN A 94 1.42 -7.38 5.85
CA ASN A 94 2.24 -6.66 6.81
C ASN A 94 2.97 -5.47 6.15
N ILE A 95 2.97 -4.31 6.80
CA ILE A 95 3.75 -3.14 6.35
C ILE A 95 5.18 -3.30 6.87
N SER A 96 6.05 -3.90 6.06
CA SER A 96 7.44 -4.16 6.39
C SER A 96 8.31 -4.21 5.14
N PRO A 97 9.59 -3.79 5.18
CA PRO A 97 10.51 -3.96 4.06
C PRO A 97 10.74 -5.44 3.70
N HIS A 98 10.51 -6.36 4.63
CA HIS A 98 10.68 -7.80 4.42
C HIS A 98 9.39 -8.54 4.05
N VAL A 99 8.28 -7.82 3.80
CA VAL A 99 7.02 -8.48 3.43
C VAL A 99 7.16 -9.25 2.11
N ASP A 100 6.59 -10.45 2.08
CA ASP A 100 6.47 -11.26 0.88
C ASP A 100 5.12 -11.00 0.21
N CYS A 101 5.11 -10.06 -0.74
CA CYS A 101 3.91 -9.66 -1.46
C CYS A 101 3.35 -10.76 -2.38
N SER A 102 4.08 -11.84 -2.66
CA SER A 102 3.53 -12.95 -3.44
C SER A 102 2.49 -13.77 -2.64
N LYS A 103 2.55 -13.71 -1.31
CA LYS A 103 1.64 -14.40 -0.40
C LYS A 103 0.39 -13.61 -0.06
N THR A 104 0.31 -12.35 -0.50
CA THR A 104 -0.89 -11.53 -0.35
C THR A 104 -2.01 -12.10 -1.22
N LYS A 105 -3.12 -12.47 -0.59
CA LYS A 105 -4.32 -13.02 -1.22
C LYS A 105 -5.48 -12.05 -1.15
#